data_AF-A0AAN7NZS8-F1
#
_entry.id   AF-A0AAN7NZS8-F1
#
_cell.length_a   1.000
_cell.length_b   1.000
_cell.length_c   1.000
_cell.angle_alpha   90.00
_cell.angle_beta   90.00
_cell.angle_gamma   90.00
#
_symmetry.space_group_name_H-M   'P 1'
#
loop_
_entity.id
_entity.type
_entity.pdbx_description
1 polymer ?
#
loop_
_entity_poly.entity_id
_entity_poly.type
_entity_poly.pdbx_seq_one_letter_code
_entity_poly.pdbx_strand_id
1 'polypeptide(L)'
;MFELLRLFNCTVVFLKLLIDRMTSLENLETQLELFIENVRQIHIIVSDFQPQSQTVLNQKLQSLVHGLQEVDKLKSHVQDVHVPLEVFDYIDQGRNPQLYTKDCIEKALAKNEQVKGKIDAYRKFKTNILVELSRIFPNELSKYRALRGEE
;
A
#
# COMPACT_ATOMS: atom_id res chain seq x y z
N MET A 1 22.34 26.86 -9.20
CA MET A 1 21.46 27.55 -8.22
C MET A 1 19.97 27.26 -8.47
N PHE A 2 19.48 27.35 -9.72
CA PHE A 2 18.07 27.06 -10.06
C PHE A 2 17.59 25.61 -9.83
N GLU A 3 18.43 24.59 -10.11
CA GLU A 3 18.06 23.18 -9.84
C GLU A 3 18.00 22.84 -8.35
N LEU A 4 18.91 23.40 -7.54
CA LEU A 4 18.85 23.26 -6.09
C LEU A 4 17.59 23.90 -5.51
N LEU A 5 17.14 25.06 -6.02
CA LEU A 5 15.90 25.69 -5.59
C LEU A 5 14.65 24.88 -5.99
N ARG A 6 14.69 24.19 -7.15
CA ARG A 6 13.63 23.25 -7.58
C ARG A 6 13.60 22.00 -6.73
N LEU A 7 14.75 21.40 -6.43
CA LEU A 7 14.85 20.23 -5.56
C LEU A 7 14.40 20.56 -4.13
N PHE A 8 14.80 21.72 -3.59
CA PHE A 8 14.37 22.16 -2.26
C PHE A 8 12.85 22.40 -2.20
N ASN A 9 12.26 23.04 -3.21
CA ASN A 9 10.81 23.18 -3.31
C ASN A 9 10.09 21.84 -3.46
N CYS A 10 10.62 20.92 -4.28
CA CYS A 10 10.01 19.60 -4.48
C CYS A 10 10.02 18.77 -3.19
N THR A 11 11.13 18.80 -2.43
CA THR A 11 11.24 18.10 -1.15
C THR A 11 10.31 18.69 -0.09
N VAL A 12 10.18 20.03 -0.03
CA VAL A 12 9.26 20.70 0.90
C VAL A 12 7.79 20.41 0.54
N VAL A 13 7.44 20.41 -0.74
CA VAL A 13 6.10 20.05 -1.22
C VAL A 13 5.81 18.57 -0.92
N PHE A 14 6.76 17.66 -1.14
CA PHE A 14 6.60 16.24 -0.86
C PHE A 14 6.45 15.96 0.64
N LEU A 15 7.25 16.62 1.49
CA LEU A 15 7.15 16.50 2.93
C LEU A 15 5.81 17.07 3.44
N LYS A 16 5.35 18.19 2.88
CA LYS A 16 4.05 18.78 3.20
C LYS A 16 2.89 17.89 2.78
N LEU A 17 2.93 17.30 1.58
CA LEU A 17 1.95 16.31 1.13
C LEU A 17 1.93 15.05 2.01
N LEU A 18 3.09 14.60 2.49
CA LEU A 18 3.17 13.47 3.43
C LEU A 18 2.54 13.81 4.79
N ILE A 19 2.85 15.00 5.33
CA ILE A 19 2.29 15.47 6.60
C ILE A 19 0.78 15.68 6.50
N ASP A 20 0.31 16.37 5.44
CA ASP A 20 -1.12 16.63 5.22
C ASP A 20 -1.92 15.32 5.02
N ARG A 21 -1.28 14.28 4.47
CA ARG A 21 -1.88 12.94 4.40
C ARG A 21 -1.94 12.25 5.75
N MET A 22 -0.90 12.36 6.57
CA MET A 22 -0.86 11.74 7.89
C MET A 22 -1.95 12.33 8.79
N THR A 23 -2.09 13.66 8.79
CA THR A 23 -3.10 14.37 9.60
C THR A 23 -4.53 14.04 9.16
N SER A 24 -4.78 13.85 7.86
CA SER A 24 -6.10 13.48 7.35
C SER A 24 -6.52 12.07 7.81
N LEU A 25 -5.58 11.13 7.85
CA LEU A 25 -5.81 9.77 8.37
C LEU A 25 -6.01 9.78 9.90
N GLU A 26 -5.18 10.53 10.64
CA GLU A 26 -5.31 10.70 12.09
C GLU A 26 -6.69 11.28 12.50
N ASN A 27 -7.19 12.25 11.73
CA ASN A 27 -8.52 12.81 11.95
C ASN A 27 -9.62 11.77 11.74
N LEU A 28 -9.52 10.95 10.68
CA LEU A 28 -10.47 9.87 10.42
C LEU A 28 -10.42 8.80 11.52
N GLU A 29 -9.23 8.39 11.93
CA GLU A 29 -9.01 7.44 13.02
C GLU A 29 -9.65 7.94 14.32
N THR A 30 -9.37 9.19 14.70
CA THR A 30 -9.93 9.80 15.90
C THR A 30 -11.47 9.83 15.87
N GLN A 31 -12.08 10.18 14.73
CA GLN A 31 -13.55 10.16 14.61
C GLN A 31 -14.11 8.74 14.67
N LEU A 32 -13.43 7.74 14.11
CA LEU A 32 -13.84 6.35 14.20
C LEU A 32 -13.75 5.82 15.64
N GLU A 33 -12.71 6.16 16.38
CA GLU A 33 -12.57 5.80 17.80
C GLU A 33 -13.70 6.39 18.65
N LEU A 34 -13.99 7.69 18.47
CA LEU A 34 -15.11 8.36 19.15
C LEU A 34 -16.45 7.72 18.79
N PHE A 35 -16.64 7.36 17.52
CA PHE A 35 -17.84 6.69 17.04
C PHE A 35 -18.01 5.31 17.69
N ILE A 36 -16.97 4.47 17.68
CA ILE A 36 -16.97 3.13 18.30
C ILE A 36 -17.25 3.24 19.80
N GLU A 37 -16.61 4.18 20.49
CA GLU A 37 -16.84 4.42 21.92
C GLU A 37 -18.28 4.85 22.19
N ASN A 38 -18.88 5.69 21.33
CA ASN A 38 -20.29 6.07 21.45
C ASN A 38 -21.22 4.85 21.30
N VAL A 39 -20.95 3.94 20.35
CA VAL A 39 -21.70 2.68 20.19
C VAL A 39 -21.56 1.79 21.43
N ARG A 40 -20.34 1.68 21.98
CA ARG A 40 -20.08 0.91 23.22
C ARG A 40 -20.89 1.46 24.40
N GLN A 41 -20.96 2.78 24.55
CA GLN A 41 -21.74 3.42 25.61
C GLN A 41 -23.25 3.20 25.44
N ILE A 42 -23.76 3.26 24.21
CA ILE A 42 -25.16 2.90 23.92
C ILE A 42 -25.43 1.44 24.33
N HIS A 43 -24.54 0.51 23.98
CA HIS A 43 -24.68 -0.89 24.34
C HIS A 43 -24.75 -1.08 25.88
N ILE A 44 -23.94 -0.36 26.65
CA ILE A 44 -24.00 -0.39 28.12
C ILE A 44 -25.35 0.12 28.64
N ILE A 45 -25.81 1.28 28.16
CA ILE A 45 -27.07 1.89 28.60
C ILE A 45 -28.26 0.97 28.28
N VAL A 46 -28.25 0.34 27.12
CA VAL A 46 -29.31 -0.58 26.69
C VAL A 46 -29.27 -1.90 27.48
N SER A 47 -28.09 -2.38 27.86
CA SER A 47 -27.93 -3.62 28.63
C SER A 47 -28.46 -3.51 30.07
N ASP A 48 -28.39 -2.33 30.68
CA ASP A 48 -28.96 -2.03 32.01
C ASP A 48 -29.84 -0.77 31.95
N PHE A 49 -30.94 -0.88 31.19
CA PHE A 49 -31.80 0.26 30.92
C PHE A 49 -32.64 0.66 32.15
N GLN A 50 -32.67 1.96 32.44
CA GLN A 50 -33.51 2.56 33.48
C GLN A 50 -34.32 3.72 32.88
N PRO A 51 -35.56 3.99 33.32
CA PRO A 51 -36.37 5.06 32.74
C PRO A 51 -35.68 6.44 32.72
N GLN A 52 -34.86 6.72 33.73
CA GLN A 52 -34.06 7.94 33.84
C GLN A 52 -32.91 8.05 32.82
N SER A 53 -32.44 6.93 32.25
CA SER A 53 -31.38 6.92 31.23
C SER A 53 -31.91 7.16 29.81
N GLN A 54 -33.23 7.19 29.60
CA GLN A 54 -33.85 7.42 28.28
C GLN A 54 -33.36 8.72 27.61
N THR A 55 -33.26 9.80 28.38
CA THR A 55 -32.79 11.10 27.85
C THR A 55 -31.34 11.00 27.36
N VAL A 56 -30.47 10.32 28.13
CA VAL A 56 -29.06 10.11 27.77
C VAL A 56 -28.95 9.20 26.56
N LEU A 57 -29.75 8.14 26.49
CA LEU A 57 -29.81 7.24 25.33
C LEU A 57 -30.19 8.00 24.05
N ASN A 58 -31.20 8.86 24.11
CA ASN A 58 -31.62 9.68 22.96
C ASN A 58 -30.50 10.62 22.49
N GLN A 59 -29.79 11.26 23.43
CA GLN A 59 -28.62 12.08 23.11
C GLN A 59 -27.53 11.27 22.43
N LYS A 60 -27.23 10.07 22.94
CA LYS A 60 -26.22 9.17 22.37
C LYS A 60 -26.58 8.67 20.97
N LEU A 61 -27.85 8.37 20.73
CA LEU A 61 -28.37 8.02 19.40
C LEU A 61 -28.24 9.19 18.41
N GLN A 62 -28.51 10.43 18.84
CA GLN A 62 -28.28 11.61 18.01
C GLN A 62 -26.78 11.80 17.72
N SER A 63 -25.91 11.62 18.72
CA SER A 63 -24.45 11.63 18.52
C SER A 63 -23.98 10.53 17.58
N LEU A 64 -24.65 9.38 17.53
CA LEU A 64 -24.33 8.29 16.59
C LEU A 64 -24.63 8.70 15.16
N VAL A 65 -25.81 9.29 14.92
CA VAL A 65 -26.17 9.83 13.60
C VAL A 65 -25.19 10.93 13.17
N HIS A 66 -24.84 11.84 14.09
CA HIS A 66 -23.86 12.88 13.80
C HIS A 66 -22.46 12.30 13.51
N GLY A 67 -22.01 11.31 14.27
CA GLY A 67 -20.73 10.64 14.05
C GLY A 67 -20.64 10.00 12.66
N LEU A 68 -21.70 9.34 12.19
CA LEU A 68 -21.75 8.81 10.82
C LEU A 68 -21.64 9.91 9.75
N GLN A 69 -22.28 11.06 9.98
CA GLN A 69 -22.19 12.21 9.07
C GLN A 69 -20.77 12.79 9.02
N GLU A 70 -20.07 12.88 10.17
CA GLU A 70 -18.70 13.35 10.21
C GLU A 70 -17.73 12.39 9.53
N VAL A 71 -17.90 11.07 9.74
CA VAL A 71 -17.11 10.05 9.02
C VAL A 71 -17.31 10.15 7.51
N ASP A 72 -18.54 10.34 7.03
CA ASP A 72 -18.81 10.51 5.60
C ASP A 72 -18.18 11.77 5.02
N LYS A 73 -18.15 12.89 5.77
CA LYS A 73 -17.43 14.12 5.37
C LYS A 73 -15.92 13.90 5.28
N LEU A 74 -15.34 13.10 6.18
CA LEU A 74 -13.91 12.81 6.17
C LEU A 74 -13.48 11.91 5.02
N LYS A 75 -14.41 11.14 4.43
CA LYS A 75 -14.15 10.31 3.24
C LYS A 75 -13.48 11.08 2.11
N SER A 76 -13.86 12.34 1.86
CA SER A 76 -13.25 13.15 0.78
C SER A 76 -11.78 13.46 1.00
N HIS A 77 -11.30 13.39 2.24
CA HIS A 77 -9.93 13.71 2.62
C HIS A 77 -8.98 12.50 2.50
N VAL A 78 -9.52 11.29 2.28
CA VAL A 78 -8.75 10.04 2.18
C VAL A 78 -8.95 9.29 0.86
N GLN A 79 -9.51 9.94 -0.17
CA GLN A 79 -9.84 9.29 -1.45
C GLN A 79 -8.62 8.72 -2.18
N ASP A 80 -7.44 9.30 -1.97
CA ASP A 80 -6.19 8.86 -2.61
C ASP A 80 -5.60 7.60 -1.97
N VAL A 81 -6.21 7.08 -0.90
CA VAL A 81 -5.79 5.86 -0.22
C VAL A 81 -6.53 4.67 -0.83
N HIS A 82 -5.79 3.84 -1.57
CA HIS A 82 -6.30 2.59 -2.11
C HIS A 82 -5.93 1.41 -1.21
N VAL A 83 -6.93 0.73 -0.68
CA VAL A 83 -6.76 -0.49 0.11
C VAL A 83 -6.96 -1.69 -0.83
N PRO A 84 -5.97 -2.58 -1.00
CA PRO A 84 -6.13 -3.80 -1.78
C PRO A 84 -7.24 -4.67 -1.21
N LEU A 85 -8.06 -5.28 -2.09
CA LEU A 85 -9.22 -6.06 -1.66
C LEU A 85 -8.81 -7.30 -0.86
N GLU A 86 -7.65 -7.86 -1.18
CA GLU A 86 -7.07 -9.03 -0.52
C GLU A 86 -6.77 -8.77 0.96
N VAL A 87 -6.64 -7.51 1.39
CA VAL A 87 -6.47 -7.15 2.80
C VAL A 87 -7.75 -7.44 3.60
N PHE A 88 -8.93 -7.31 2.99
CA PHE A 88 -10.21 -7.59 3.67
C PHE A 88 -10.28 -9.04 4.14
N ASP A 89 -9.77 -9.99 3.36
CA ASP A 89 -9.72 -11.40 3.77
C ASP A 89 -8.92 -11.62 5.07
N TYR A 90 -7.86 -10.83 5.30
CA TYR A 90 -7.11 -10.89 6.56
C TYR A 90 -7.92 -10.29 7.71
N ILE A 91 -8.60 -9.17 7.49
CA ILE A 91 -9.43 -8.49 8.50
C ILE A 91 -10.62 -9.37 8.91
N ASP A 92 -11.36 -9.92 7.95
CA ASP A 92 -12.56 -10.74 8.20
C ASP A 92 -12.22 -12.02 8.96
N GLN A 93 -11.00 -12.53 8.80
CA GLN A 93 -10.48 -13.69 9.55
C GLN A 93 -9.86 -13.31 10.90
N GLY A 94 -9.88 -12.03 11.28
CA GLY A 94 -9.26 -11.52 12.52
C GLY A 94 -7.73 -11.56 12.52
N ARG A 95 -7.09 -11.65 11.35
CA ARG A 95 -5.63 -11.64 11.19
C ARG A 95 -5.13 -10.21 11.08
N ASN A 96 -3.85 -10.00 11.42
CA ASN A 96 -3.20 -8.71 11.26
C ASN A 96 -3.02 -8.37 9.75
N PRO A 97 -3.57 -7.24 9.25
CA PRO A 97 -3.39 -6.79 7.86
C PRO A 97 -1.93 -6.60 7.43
N GLN A 98 -1.02 -6.33 8.36
CA GLN A 98 0.43 -6.21 8.08
C GLN A 98 1.03 -7.50 7.53
N LEU A 99 0.40 -8.66 7.79
CA LEU A 99 0.82 -9.93 7.21
C LEU A 99 0.65 -9.93 5.68
N TYR A 100 -0.39 -9.29 5.15
CA TYR A 100 -0.53 -9.14 3.70
C TYR A 100 0.63 -8.34 3.09
N THR A 101 1.01 -7.23 3.73
CA THR A 101 2.15 -6.41 3.30
C THR A 101 3.43 -7.22 3.31
N LYS A 102 3.66 -8.00 4.38
CA LYS A 102 4.80 -8.92 4.48
C LYS A 102 4.80 -9.95 3.34
N ASP A 103 3.68 -10.63 3.13
CA ASP A 103 3.54 -11.65 2.08
C ASP A 103 3.80 -11.06 0.67
N CYS A 104 3.36 -9.82 0.43
CA CYS A 104 3.63 -9.12 -0.82
C CYS A 104 5.13 -8.86 -1.03
N ILE A 105 5.82 -8.38 0.01
CA ILE A 105 7.26 -8.13 -0.03
C ILE A 105 8.03 -9.44 -0.26
N GLU A 106 7.66 -10.51 0.46
CA GLU A 106 8.29 -11.83 0.31
C GLU A 106 8.07 -12.41 -1.09
N LYS A 107 6.84 -12.32 -1.64
CA LYS A 107 6.54 -12.72 -3.02
C LYS A 107 7.33 -11.91 -4.05
N ALA A 108 7.45 -10.59 -3.85
CA ALA A 108 8.22 -9.71 -4.73
C ALA A 108 9.70 -10.06 -4.71
N LEU A 109 10.27 -10.33 -3.53
CA LEU A 109 11.65 -10.76 -3.36
C LEU A 109 11.90 -12.09 -4.07
N ALA A 110 11.09 -13.11 -3.79
CA ALA A 110 11.22 -14.43 -4.43
C ALA A 110 11.11 -14.34 -5.96
N LYS A 111 10.19 -13.52 -6.49
CA LYS A 111 10.05 -13.31 -7.93
C LYS A 111 11.25 -12.58 -8.53
N ASN A 112 11.82 -11.61 -7.81
CA ASN A 112 13.03 -10.90 -8.25
C ASN A 112 14.23 -11.87 -8.35
N GLU A 113 14.45 -12.69 -7.32
CA GLU A 113 15.50 -13.72 -7.32
C GLU A 113 15.30 -14.74 -8.44
N GLN A 114 14.05 -15.19 -8.65
CA GLN A 114 13.72 -16.10 -9.74
C GLN A 114 14.02 -15.49 -11.11
N VAL A 115 13.66 -14.22 -11.34
CA VAL A 115 13.93 -13.52 -12.60
C VAL A 115 15.43 -13.32 -12.81
N LYS A 116 16.17 -12.96 -11.75
CA LYS A 116 17.64 -12.87 -11.80
C LYS A 116 18.26 -14.20 -12.20
N GLY A 117 17.84 -15.31 -11.58
CA GLY A 117 18.29 -16.66 -11.94
C GLY A 117 18.03 -17.01 -13.41
N LYS A 118 16.86 -16.63 -13.95
CA LYS A 118 16.55 -16.79 -15.39
C LYS A 118 17.49 -15.96 -16.28
N ILE A 119 17.75 -14.71 -15.92
CA ILE A 119 18.67 -13.83 -16.66
C ILE A 119 20.07 -14.45 -16.69
N ASP A 120 20.57 -14.92 -15.56
CA ASP A 120 21.91 -15.52 -15.46
C ASP A 120 22.00 -16.84 -16.23
N ALA A 121 20.94 -17.66 -16.21
CA ALA A 121 20.84 -18.86 -17.03
C ALA A 121 20.88 -18.53 -18.53
N TYR A 122 20.13 -17.53 -18.98
CA TYR A 122 20.14 -17.09 -20.39
C TYR A 122 21.49 -16.51 -20.80
N ARG A 123 22.15 -15.74 -19.93
CA ARG A 123 23.51 -15.23 -20.19
C ARG A 123 24.50 -16.38 -20.37
N LYS A 124 24.48 -17.37 -19.46
CA LYS A 124 25.34 -18.55 -19.54
C LYS A 124 25.07 -19.36 -20.80
N PHE A 125 23.80 -19.54 -21.15
CA PHE A 125 23.39 -20.23 -22.38
C PHE A 125 23.87 -19.49 -23.64
N LYS A 126 23.70 -18.17 -23.71
CA LYS A 126 24.25 -17.31 -24.78
C LYS A 126 25.75 -17.53 -24.91
N THR A 127 26.51 -17.43 -23.82
CA THR A 127 27.97 -17.62 -23.83
C THR A 127 28.36 -19.00 -24.35
N ASN A 128 27.73 -20.06 -23.87
CA ASN A 128 28.04 -21.43 -24.30
C ASN A 128 27.73 -21.65 -25.79
N ILE A 129 26.60 -21.15 -26.28
CA ILE A 129 26.28 -21.21 -27.72
C ILE A 129 27.31 -20.46 -28.55
N LEU A 130 27.73 -19.27 -28.12
CA LEU A 130 28.73 -18.50 -28.85
C LEU A 130 30.09 -19.22 -28.92
N VAL A 131 30.47 -19.96 -27.86
CA VAL A 131 31.67 -20.81 -27.86
C VAL A 131 31.53 -21.94 -28.89
N GLU A 132 30.45 -22.71 -28.87
CA GLU A 132 30.26 -23.80 -29.84
C GLU A 132 30.16 -23.30 -31.28
N LEU A 133 29.44 -22.20 -31.52
CA LEU A 133 29.35 -21.58 -32.84
C LEU A 133 30.70 -21.07 -33.33
N SER A 134 31.57 -20.57 -32.44
CA SER A 134 32.92 -20.14 -32.84
C SER A 134 33.78 -21.31 -33.33
N ARG A 135 33.51 -22.53 -32.84
CA ARG A 135 34.21 -23.74 -33.25
C ARG A 135 33.72 -24.29 -34.58
N ILE A 136 32.41 -24.26 -34.82
CA ILE A 136 31.79 -24.91 -36.00
C ILE A 136 31.61 -23.92 -37.17
N PHE A 137 31.30 -22.64 -36.91
CA PHE A 137 30.94 -21.64 -37.91
C PHE A 137 31.63 -20.27 -37.66
N PRO A 138 32.97 -20.19 -37.76
CA PRO A 138 33.74 -19.01 -37.37
C PRO A 138 33.45 -17.77 -38.24
N ASN A 139 33.20 -17.95 -39.54
CA ASN A 139 32.97 -16.86 -40.49
C ASN A 139 31.59 -16.21 -40.28
N GLU A 140 30.57 -17.02 -40.07
CA GLU A 140 29.20 -16.61 -39.77
C GLU A 140 29.14 -15.89 -38.42
N LEU A 141 29.84 -16.40 -37.41
CA LEU A 141 29.90 -15.75 -36.11
C LEU A 141 30.57 -14.37 -36.18
N SER A 142 31.60 -14.23 -37.01
CA SER A 142 32.28 -12.95 -37.23
C SER A 142 31.34 -11.91 -37.87
N LYS A 143 30.53 -12.33 -38.85
CA LYS A 143 29.47 -11.48 -39.44
C LYS A 143 28.40 -11.12 -38.42
N TYR A 144 27.97 -12.06 -37.59
CA TYR A 144 26.98 -11.83 -36.52
C TYR A 144 27.48 -10.78 -35.50
N ARG A 145 28.74 -10.88 -35.05
CA ARG A 145 29.34 -9.91 -34.12
C ARG A 145 29.42 -8.51 -34.73
N ALA A 146 29.81 -8.41 -36.00
CA ALA A 146 29.88 -7.14 -36.71
C ALA A 146 28.51 -6.43 -36.83
N LEU A 147 27.41 -7.19 -36.95
CA LEU A 147 26.06 -6.64 -37.04
C LEU A 147 25.45 -6.26 -35.68
N ARG A 148 25.82 -6.97 -34.61
CA ARG A 148 25.19 -6.79 -33.29
C ARG A 148 25.83 -5.68 -32.44
N GLY A 149 27.07 -5.31 -32.72
CA GLY A 149 27.89 -4.47 -31.83
C GLY A 149 28.44 -5.29 -30.64
N GLU A 150 29.61 -4.93 -30.14
CA GLU A 150 30.17 -5.56 -28.93
C GLU A 150 29.39 -5.11 -27.69
N GLU A 151 28.48 -5.96 -27.21
CA GLU A 151 27.95 -5.96 -25.84
C GLU A 151 28.45 -7.17 -25.05
#